data_AF-A0A6V8NVP2-F1
#
_entry.id   AF-A0A6V8NVP2-F1
#
_cell.length_a   1.000
_cell.length_b   1.000
_cell.length_c   1.000
_cell.angle_alpha   90.00
_cell.angle_beta   90.00
_cell.angle_gamma   90.00
#
_symmetry.space_group_name_H-M   'P 1'
#
loop_
_entity.id
_entity.type
_entity.pdbx_description
1 polymer ?
#
loop_
_entity_poly.entity_id
_entity_poly.type
_entity_poly.pdbx_seq_one_letter_code
_entity_poly.pdbx_strand_id
1 'polypeptide(L)' 'VALVILGKAGLYSAIVDSFDKELVALNAGKEKEIIDIILKVMDGEDLDMAAMSQVARNYYKTARVIMGRELYSPSWLEI' A
#
# COMPACT_ATOMS: atom_id res chain seq x y z
N VAL A 1 -2.99 -0.93 3.04
CA VAL A 1 -2.25 0.28 2.58
C VAL A 1 -2.39 1.46 3.53
N ALA A 2 -3.60 2.02 3.71
CA ALA A 2 -3.80 3.28 4.46
C ALA A 2 -3.21 3.27 5.89
N LEU A 3 -3.35 2.17 6.64
CA LEU A 3 -2.80 2.07 7.99
C LEU A 3 -1.26 2.09 8.04
N VAL A 4 -0.58 1.52 7.04
CA VAL A 4 0.88 1.62 6.92
C VAL A 4 1.29 3.08 6.67
N ILE A 5 0.54 3.77 5.81
CA ILE A 5 0.76 5.19 5.50
C ILE A 5 0.57 6.05 6.75
N LEU A 6 -0.55 5.87 7.45
CA LEU A 6 -0.86 6.61 8.67
C LEU A 6 0.12 6.26 9.80
N GLY A 7 0.54 5.00 9.90
CA GLY A 7 1.56 4.56 10.86
C GLY A 7 2.88 5.30 10.68
N LYS A 8 3.36 5.45 9.43
CA LYS A 8 4.55 6.28 9.13
C LYS A 8 4.33 7.75 9.49
N ALA A 9 3.09 8.25 9.37
CA ALA A 9 2.71 9.61 9.74
C ALA A 9 2.47 9.83 11.26
N GLY A 10 2.69 8.81 12.10
CA GLY A 10 2.59 8.92 13.57
C GLY A 10 1.30 8.38 14.19
N LEU A 11 0.46 7.67 13.43
CA LEU A 11 -0.71 6.97 13.99
C LEU A 11 -0.27 5.82 14.91
N TYR A 12 -0.63 5.89 16.18
CA TYR A 12 -0.31 4.86 17.17
C TYR A 12 -1.28 3.66 17.13
N SER A 13 -2.58 3.91 16.92
CA SER A 13 -3.63 2.88 16.97
C SER A 13 -4.84 3.25 16.13
N ALA A 14 -5.58 2.25 15.64
CA ALA A 14 -6.84 2.42 14.91
C ALA A 14 -7.85 1.33 15.28
N ILE A 15 -9.15 1.64 15.12
CA ILE A 15 -10.22 0.65 15.10
C ILE A 15 -10.34 0.14 13.67
N VAL A 16 -10.30 -1.17 13.48
CA VAL A 16 -10.25 -1.82 12.17
C VAL A 16 -11.19 -3.02 12.14
N ASP A 17 -11.56 -3.48 10.95
CA ASP A 17 -12.23 -4.77 10.80
C ASP A 17 -11.24 -5.90 11.10
N SER A 18 -11.51 -6.66 12.17
CA SER A 18 -10.66 -7.79 12.58
C SER A 18 -10.77 -9.01 11.66
N PHE A 19 -11.80 -9.09 10.81
CA PHE A 19 -11.98 -10.19 9.87
C PHE A 19 -11.20 -10.00 8.57
N ASP A 20 -10.71 -8.79 8.31
CA ASP A 20 -9.77 -8.51 7.23
C ASP A 20 -8.38 -9.03 7.60
N LYS A 21 -8.12 -10.30 7.23
CA LYS A 21 -6.86 -10.98 7.52
C LYS A 21 -5.67 -10.32 6.82
N GLU A 22 -5.88 -9.76 5.64
CA GLU A 22 -4.82 -9.10 4.87
C GLU A 22 -4.39 -7.82 5.57
N LEU A 23 -5.36 -7.00 5.99
CA LEU A 23 -5.11 -5.81 6.79
C LEU A 23 -4.37 -6.14 8.09
N VAL A 24 -4.82 -7.15 8.82
CA VAL A 24 -4.18 -7.57 10.08
C VAL A 24 -2.76 -8.08 9.84
N ALA A 25 -2.54 -8.91 8.83
CA ALA A 25 -1.22 -9.46 8.52
C ALA A 25 -0.22 -8.38 8.08
N LEU A 26 -0.67 -7.46 7.21
CA LEU A 26 0.13 -6.34 6.74
C LEU A 26 0.57 -5.44 7.90
N ASN A 27 -0.35 -5.05 8.78
CA ASN A 27 -0.02 -4.19 9.92
C ASN A 27 0.72 -4.92 11.06
N ALA A 28 0.70 -6.25 11.09
CA ALA A 28 1.54 -7.07 11.96
C ALA A 28 2.98 -7.24 11.42
N GLY A 29 3.33 -6.61 10.29
CA GLY A 29 4.68 -6.66 9.72
C GLY A 29 5.02 -7.96 8.97
N LYS A 30 4.01 -8.77 8.62
CA LYS A 30 4.23 -10.06 7.93
C LYS A 30 4.54 -9.90 6.46
N GLU A 31 4.00 -8.87 5.82
CA GLU A 31 4.15 -8.61 4.38
C GLU A 31 5.23 -7.54 4.11
N LYS A 32 6.48 -7.82 4.51
CA LYS A 32 7.57 -6.82 4.49
C LYS A 32 7.81 -6.19 3.12
N GLU A 33 7.81 -6.99 2.06
CA GLU A 33 8.01 -6.49 0.69
C GLU A 33 6.94 -5.45 0.31
N ILE A 34 5.67 -5.72 0.65
CA ILE A 34 4.56 -4.81 0.39
C ILE A 34 4.67 -3.54 1.23
N ILE A 35 5.04 -3.67 2.51
CA ILE A 35 5.26 -2.52 3.40
C ILE A 35 6.35 -1.62 2.82
N ASP A 36 7.48 -2.21 2.41
CA ASP A 36 8.61 -1.46 1.84
C ASP A 36 8.20 -0.71 0.56
N ILE A 37 7.40 -1.32 -0.31
CA ILE A 37 6.84 -0.66 -1.50
C ILE A 37 6.01 0.57 -1.09
N ILE A 38 5.10 0.42 -0.14
CA ILE A 38 4.26 1.54 0.33
C ILE A 38 5.13 2.66 0.92
N LEU A 39 6.13 2.31 1.74
CA LEU A 39 7.01 3.27 2.39
C LEU A 39 7.85 4.05 1.36
N LYS A 40 8.38 3.38 0.34
CA LYS A 40 9.11 4.01 -0.77
C LYS A 40 8.24 4.96 -1.60
N VAL A 41 7.00 4.56 -1.88
CA VAL A 41 6.02 5.44 -2.52
C VAL A 41 5.77 6.69 -1.68
N MET A 42 5.66 6.55 -0.35
CA MET A 42 5.54 7.72 0.53
C MET A 42 6.76 8.64 0.46
N ASP A 43 7.97 8.09 0.29
CA ASP A 43 9.22 8.85 0.29
C ASP A 43 9.51 9.63 -1.00
N GLY A 44 8.78 9.38 -2.09
CA GLY A 44 9.12 10.03 -3.37
C GLY A 44 9.38 9.07 -4.50
N GLU A 45 9.70 7.82 -4.21
CA GLU A 45 10.30 6.92 -5.18
C GLU A 45 9.26 6.40 -6.19
N ASP A 46 9.64 6.44 -7.47
CA ASP A 46 8.95 5.72 -8.54
C ASP A 46 9.66 4.38 -8.74
N LEU A 47 8.91 3.29 -8.62
CA LEU A 47 9.43 1.92 -8.70
C LEU A 47 9.07 1.28 -10.04
N ASP A 48 9.94 0.39 -10.52
CA ASP A 48 9.68 -0.35 -11.76
C ASP A 48 8.59 -1.41 -11.53
N MET A 49 7.41 -1.16 -12.11
CA MET A 49 6.27 -2.07 -12.04
C MET A 49 6.48 -3.36 -12.84
N ALA A 50 7.36 -3.37 -13.85
CA ALA A 50 7.58 -4.55 -14.69
C ALA A 50 8.24 -5.70 -13.91
N ALA A 51 9.04 -5.36 -12.90
CA ALA A 51 9.70 -6.32 -12.01
C ALA A 51 8.80 -6.83 -10.86
N MET A 52 7.58 -6.30 -10.72
CA MET A 52 6.69 -6.60 -9.59
C MET A 52 5.66 -7.69 -9.90
N SER A 53 5.35 -8.50 -8.88
CA SER A 53 4.19 -9.38 -8.89
C SER A 53 2.88 -8.59 -9.04
N GLN A 54 1.80 -9.23 -9.49
CA GLN A 54 0.51 -8.55 -9.64
C GLN A 54 0.00 -7.97 -8.31
N VAL A 55 0.20 -8.72 -7.22
CA VAL A 55 -0.18 -8.26 -5.87
C VAL A 55 0.62 -7.02 -5.50
N ALA A 56 1.95 -7.04 -5.65
CA ALA A 56 2.81 -5.89 -5.39
C ALA A 56 2.42 -4.66 -6.23
N ARG A 57 2.08 -4.85 -7.51
CA ARG A 57 1.58 -3.77 -8.37
C ARG A 57 0.30 -3.16 -7.84
N ASN A 58 -0.67 -3.96 -7.41
CA ASN A 58 -1.93 -3.46 -6.86
C ASN A 58 -1.68 -2.59 -5.61
N TYR A 59 -0.74 -2.98 -4.76
CA TYR A 59 -0.33 -2.22 -3.58
C TYR A 59 0.38 -0.90 -3.93
N TYR A 60 1.33 -0.95 -4.86
CA TYR A 60 2.05 0.22 -5.37
C TYR A 60 1.08 1.26 -5.94
N LYS A 61 0.20 0.81 -6.84
CA LYS A 61 -0.88 1.59 -7.45
C LYS A 61 -1.77 2.23 -6.38
N THR A 62 -2.29 1.43 -5.45
CA THR A 62 -3.15 1.92 -4.37
C THR A 62 -2.46 2.98 -3.52
N ALA A 63 -1.18 2.80 -3.18
CA ALA A 63 -0.41 3.79 -2.44
C ALA A 63 -0.26 5.11 -3.20
N ARG A 64 -0.02 5.08 -4.52
CA ARG A 64 0.11 6.29 -5.34
C ARG A 64 -1.18 7.08 -5.45
N VAL A 65 -2.32 6.41 -5.57
CA VAL A 65 -3.64 7.07 -5.55
C VAL A 65 -3.88 7.75 -4.21
N ILE A 66 -3.65 7.04 -3.08
CA ILE A 66 -3.84 7.61 -1.74
C ILE A 66 -2.91 8.82 -1.51
N MET A 67 -1.67 8.75 -2.01
CA MET A 67 -0.70 9.85 -1.93
C MET A 67 -0.94 10.98 -2.96
N GLY A 68 -2.02 10.91 -3.75
CA GLY A 68 -2.40 11.94 -4.74
C GLY A 68 -1.47 12.02 -5.95
N ARG A 69 -0.67 10.97 -6.21
CA ARG A 69 0.27 10.91 -7.35
C ARG A 69 -0.38 10.44 -8.64
N GLU A 70 -1.47 9.69 -8.53
CA GLU A 70 -2.23 9.15 -9.65
C GLU A 70 -3.72 9.28 -9.39
N LEU A 71 -4.51 9.43 -10.46
CA LEU A 71 -5.97 9.41 -10.38
C LEU A 71 -6.47 7.96 -10.41
N TYR A 72 -7.45 7.67 -9.57
CA TYR A 72 -8.14 6.39 -9.58
C TYR A 72 -8.98 6.22 -10.86
N SER A 73 -8.90 5.04 -11.47
CA SER A 73 -9.82 4.57 -12.52
C SER A 73 -10.18 3.10 -12.30
N PRO A 74 -11.45 2.68 -12.46
CA PRO A 74 -11.84 1.28 -12.40
C PRO A 74 -11.10 0.40 -13.41
N SER A 75 -10.79 0.91 -14.60
CA SER A 75 -10.09 0.17 -15.66
C SER A 75 -8.62 -0.13 -15.35
N TRP A 76 -8.07 0.50 -14.32
CA TRP A 76 -6.64 0.44 -14.00
C TRP A 76 -6.24 -0.77 -13.16
N LEU A 77 -7.20 -1.41 -12.50
CA LEU A 77 -6.94 -2.63 -11.73
C LEU A 77 -6.81 -3.86 -12.63
N GLU A 78 -7.29 -3.79 -13.88
CA GLU A 78 -7.27 -4.91 -14.83
C GLU A 78 -6.08 -4.89 -15.79
N ILE A 79 -5.28 -3.80 -15.81
CA ILE A 79 -4.10 -3.60 -16.67
C ILE A 79 -2.82 -3.75 -15.83
#